data_AF-A0A2Z6R475-F1
#
_entry.id   AF-A0A2Z6R475-F1
#
_cell.length_a   1.000
_cell.length_b   1.000
_cell.length_c   1.000
_cell.angle_alpha   90.00
_cell.angle_beta   90.00
_cell.angle_gamma   90.00
#
_symmetry.space_group_name_H-M   'P 1'
#
loop_
_entity.id
_entity.type
_entity.pdbx_description
1 polymer ?
#
loop_
_entity_poly.entity_id
_entity_poly.type
_entity_poly.pdbx_seq_one_letter_code
_entity_poly.pdbx_strand_id
1 'polypeptide(L)' 'MSLDNIVATIQGLSEEPNKLSEDEEARLYVYLTDKDTKLADVEKLLNLCKTNNAKLVYLKGLAKKSGACL' A
#
# COMPACT_ATOMS: atom_id res chain seq x y z
N MET A 1 -0.53 15.88 2.37
CA MET A 1 -0.44 14.43 2.54
C MET A 1 0.54 13.91 1.51
N SER A 2 1.58 13.19 1.95
CA SER A 2 2.72 12.81 1.09
C SER A 2 2.86 11.29 1.02
N LEU A 3 3.49 10.84 -0.06
CA LEU A 3 3.94 9.47 -0.25
C LEU A 3 4.68 8.93 0.99
N ASP A 4 5.46 9.78 1.67
CA ASP A 4 6.28 9.41 2.82
C ASP A 4 5.46 8.79 3.97
N ASN A 5 4.25 9.29 4.26
CA ASN A 5 3.40 8.75 5.32
C ASN A 5 2.96 7.31 5.02
N ILE A 6 2.64 7.06 3.74
CA ILE A 6 2.24 5.73 3.26
C ILE A 6 3.46 4.79 3.31
N VAL A 7 4.63 5.26 2.87
CA VAL A 7 5.88 4.49 2.91
C VAL A 7 6.28 4.15 4.35
N ALA A 8 6.21 5.09 5.28
CA ALA A 8 6.48 4.85 6.69
C ALA A 8 5.53 3.78 7.27
N THR A 9 4.27 3.79 6.85
CA THR A 9 3.31 2.75 7.26
C THR A 9 3.69 1.39 6.67
N ILE A 10 4.09 1.32 5.40
CA ILE A 10 4.54 0.06 4.76
C ILE A 10 5.76 -0.51 5.49
N GLN A 11 6.76 0.32 5.77
CA GLN A 11 7.97 -0.07 6.50
C GLN A 11 7.64 -0.59 7.90
N GLY A 12 6.72 0.06 8.61
CA GLY A 12 6.25 -0.38 9.92
C GLY A 12 5.49 -1.72 9.93
N LEU A 13 5.09 -2.24 8.76
CA LEU A 13 4.40 -3.53 8.61
C LEU A 13 5.33 -4.65 8.13
N SER A 14 6.63 -4.38 7.94
CA SER A 14 7.60 -5.31 7.35
C SER A 14 7.94 -6.53 8.23
N GLU A 15 7.60 -6.47 9.52
CA GLU A 15 7.80 -7.57 10.48
C GLU A 15 6.52 -8.39 10.74
N GLU A 16 5.38 -7.98 10.16
CA GLU A 16 4.12 -8.70 10.34
C GLU A 16 4.15 -10.08 9.64
N PRO A 17 3.52 -11.12 10.23
CA PRO A 17 3.55 -12.47 9.68
C PRO A 17 2.92 -12.57 8.29
N ASN A 18 2.00 -11.66 7.96
CA ASN A 18 1.30 -11.57 6.69
C ASN A 18 1.74 -10.36 5.85
N LYS A 19 2.99 -9.91 6.02
CA LYS A 19 3.59 -8.80 5.27
C LYS A 19 3.45 -8.91 3.75
N LEU A 20 3.71 -7.79 3.08
CA LEU A 20 3.83 -7.75 1.62
C LEU A 20 5.04 -8.61 1.19
N SER A 21 4.88 -9.37 0.11
CA SER A 21 6.06 -9.94 -0.58
C SER A 21 6.83 -8.82 -1.30
N GLU A 22 8.07 -9.10 -1.70
CA GLU A 22 8.89 -8.16 -2.48
C GLU A 22 8.17 -7.73 -3.78
N ASP A 23 7.51 -8.68 -4.46
CA ASP A 23 6.71 -8.39 -5.66
C ASP A 23 5.50 -7.50 -5.39
N GLU A 24 4.80 -7.75 -4.27
CA GLU A 24 3.66 -6.92 -3.86
C GLU A 24 4.12 -5.51 -3.51
N GLU A 25 5.27 -5.36 -2.83
CA GLU A 25 5.87 -4.06 -2.54
C GLU A 25 6.25 -3.33 -3.82
N ALA A 26 6.97 -3.97 -4.74
CA ALA A 26 7.37 -3.35 -6.00
C ALA A 26 6.16 -2.84 -6.79
N ARG A 27 5.11 -3.67 -6.93
CA ARG A 27 3.85 -3.28 -7.59
C ARG A 27 3.12 -2.15 -6.87
N LEU A 28 3.18 -2.14 -5.54
CA LEU A 28 2.59 -1.08 -4.73
C LEU A 28 3.33 0.25 -4.93
N TYR A 29 4.67 0.24 -4.96
CA TYR A 29 5.45 1.45 -5.23
C TYR A 29 5.18 2.00 -6.64
N VAL A 30 5.06 1.14 -7.65
CA VAL A 30 4.62 1.55 -9.00
C VAL A 30 3.24 2.22 -8.93
N TYR A 31 2.26 1.61 -8.27
CA TYR A 31 0.94 2.20 -8.08
C TYR A 31 1.00 3.57 -7.39
N LEU A 32 1.75 3.69 -6.30
CA LEU A 32 1.82 4.91 -5.49
C LEU A 32 2.58 6.05 -6.18
N THR A 33 3.49 5.74 -7.10
CA THR A 33 4.25 6.74 -7.87
C THR A 33 3.58 7.12 -9.18
N ASP A 34 2.51 6.43 -9.56
CA ASP A 34 1.69 6.79 -10.71
C ASP A 34 1.02 8.16 -10.49
N LYS A 35 1.10 9.04 -11.50
CA LYS A 35 0.57 10.41 -11.46
C LYS A 35 -0.95 10.46 -11.23
N ASP A 36 -1.68 9.41 -11.61
CA ASP A 36 -3.14 9.34 -11.52
C ASP A 36 -3.58 8.78 -10.15
N THR A 37 -2.64 8.30 -9.33
CA THR A 37 -2.93 7.81 -7.98
C THR A 37 -3.23 8.96 -7.03
N LYS A 38 -4.44 8.93 -6.47
CA LYS A 38 -4.89 9.86 -5.44
C LYS A 38 -4.35 9.44 -4.08
N LEU A 39 -3.12 9.86 -3.75
CA LEU A 39 -2.44 9.52 -2.50
C LEU A 39 -3.25 9.89 -1.25
N ALA A 40 -4.00 10.99 -1.28
CA ALA A 40 -4.87 11.40 -0.18
C ALA A 40 -5.99 10.39 0.11
N ASP A 41 -6.56 9.76 -0.93
CA ASP A 41 -7.59 8.73 -0.77
C ASP A 41 -6.98 7.43 -0.23
N VAL A 42 -5.78 7.09 -0.70
CA VAL A 42 -5.02 5.93 -0.22
C VAL A 42 -4.72 6.07 1.27
N GLU A 43 -4.15 7.19 1.69
CA GLU A 43 -3.83 7.46 3.09
C GLU A 43 -5.09 7.49 3.97
N LYS A 44 -6.18 8.12 3.50
CA LYS A 44 -7.47 8.13 4.21
C LYS A 44 -7.98 6.71 4.45
N LEU A 45 -8.00 5.86 3.43
CA LEU A 45 -8.48 4.48 3.55
C LEU A 45 -7.55 3.65 4.45
N LEU A 46 -6.24 3.81 4.32
CA LEU A 46 -5.26 3.15 5.17
C LEU A 46 -5.43 3.52 6.65
N ASN A 47 -5.76 4.78 6.96
CA ASN A 47 -6.04 5.26 8.31
C ASN A 47 -7.40 4.77 8.88
N LEU A 48 -8.32 4.33 8.02
CA LEU A 48 -9.56 3.67 8.46
C LEU A 48 -9.31 2.21 8.89
N CYS A 49 -8.25 1.56 8.38
CA CYS A 49 -7.85 0.23 8.79
C CYS A 49 -7.29 0.22 10.23
N LYS A 50 -8.07 -0.34 11.17
CA LYS A 50 -7.73 -0.32 12.62
C LYS A 50 -6.67 -1.33 13.05
N THR A 51 -6.39 -2.33 12.23
CA THR A 51 -5.41 -3.39 12.53
C THR A 51 -4.34 -3.47 11.44
N ASN A 52 -3.15 -3.94 11.80
CA ASN A 52 -2.06 -4.16 10.85
C ASN A 52 -2.46 -5.13 9.74
N ASN A 53 -3.19 -6.20 10.09
CA ASN A 53 -3.77 -7.12 9.11
C ASN A 53 -4.71 -6.41 8.11
N ALA A 54 -5.60 -5.52 8.58
CA ALA A 54 -6.51 -4.80 7.68
C ALA A 54 -5.74 -3.84 6.75
N LYS A 55 -4.70 -3.17 7.24
CA LYS A 55 -3.81 -2.34 6.43
C LYS A 55 -3.13 -3.17 5.34
N LEU A 56 -2.60 -4.34 5.70
CA LEU A 56 -1.94 -5.25 4.76
C LEU A 56 -2.90 -5.78 3.69
N VAL A 57 -4.13 -6.19 4.06
CA VAL A 57 -5.14 -6.61 3.08
C VAL A 57 -5.45 -5.49 2.08
N TYR A 58 -5.58 -4.26 2.56
CA TYR A 58 -5.82 -3.09 1.71
C TYR A 58 -4.66 -2.83 0.75
N LEU A 59 -3.41 -2.80 1.26
CA LEU A 59 -2.21 -2.57 0.47
C LEU A 59 -1.99 -3.67 -0.59
N LYS A 60 -2.24 -4.94 -0.23
CA LYS A 60 -2.23 -6.07 -1.19
C LYS A 60 -3.28 -5.91 -2.28
N GLY A 61 -4.45 -5.38 -1.95
CA GLY A 61 -5.48 -5.02 -2.91
C GLY A 61 -5.00 -3.97 -3.91
N LEU A 62 -4.25 -2.96 -3.46
CA LEU A 62 -3.65 -1.94 -4.33
C LEU A 62 -2.56 -2.53 -5.24
N ALA A 63 -1.66 -3.34 -4.69
CA ALA A 63 -0.60 -4.02 -5.45
C ALA A 63 -1.15 -4.91 -6.58
N LYS A 64 -2.35 -5.47 -6.42
CA LYS A 64 -3.03 -6.23 -7.47
C LYS A 64 -3.59 -5.36 -8.59
N LYS A 65 -3.98 -4.11 -8.29
CA LYS A 65 -4.52 -3.17 -9.30
C LYS A 65 -3.46 -2.71 -10.28
N SER A 66 -2.21 -2.53 -9.86
CA SER A 66 -1.11 -2.19 -10.78
C SER A 66 -0.71 -3.34 -11.71
N GLY A 67 -1.01 -4.60 -11.33
CA GLY A 67 -0.79 -5.77 -12.18
C GLY A 67 -1.93 -6.08 -13.16
N ALA A 68 -3.06 -5.35 -13.10
CA ALA A 68 -4.25 -5.64 -13.92
C ALA A 68 -4.19 -5.01 -15.33
N CYS A 69 -3.03 -4.52 -15.75
CA CYS A 69 -2.79 -4.05 -17.12
C CYS A 69 -1.54 -4.72 -17.70
N LEU A 70 -1.68 -5.98 -18.12
CA LEU A 70 -0.87 -6.66 -19.15
C LEU A 70 -1.79 -7.58 -19.95
#